data_AF-A0A410P7A6-F1
#
_entry.id   AF-A0A410P7A6-F1
#
_cell.length_a   1.000
_cell.length_b   1.000
_cell.length_c   1.000
_cell.angle_alpha   90.00
_cell.angle_beta   90.00
_cell.angle_gamma   90.00
#
_symmetry.space_group_name_H-M   'P 1'
#
loop_
_entity.id
_entity.type
_entity.pdbx_description
1 polymer ?
#
loop_
_entity_poly.entity_id
_entity_poly.type
_entity_poly.pdbx_seq_one_letter_code
_entity_poly.pdbx_strand_id
1 'polypeptide(L)'
;MKYLCIVPYEYTTITMMYRNSPVGIYKVATKLRREGHAVELFNMYPLYRPRKFMENKPDAMYFKGMPVSQFIGYKKCGNFENEKLCREFHRLGLPIQELTKKLEEFQPDKIFVGNTFTFLWRAVYEIVAECKRTMPKVPVKVGGLYAILCPEHAVASGADEIMTLEEKTVNDNFIKIDTDLFGDNIPERIFLGTSVGCPNHCSYCAVHIVEGCTKVNTSPDEVVSELKYYTSMGIKKFIFLDANILYGYENHFKIILDKVIQEGLNIELYSYGGVEARLLTDEIAEKMVNAGFRSVNIPIESASDIIIKEWRRNCFVADWERAMNIAKRHFQRLRSFLIIGAPNQTTEDIKHTIDLIKSYGAEAVTLPYTPIPGTPDYEKYKHIDLEDLNPAFYPCAHERMKAADLERFYSENRNVKFCLRDWDDVQQKIPPPTKTVFESGPAVKIKGGT
;
A
#
# COMPACT_ATOMS: atom_id res chain seq x y z
N MET A 1 14.27 24.90 -13.84
CA MET A 1 12.87 24.51 -14.10
C MET A 1 12.13 24.37 -12.78
N LYS A 2 10.82 24.62 -12.80
CA LYS A 2 9.87 24.42 -11.71
C LYS A 2 9.08 23.13 -11.92
N TYR A 3 9.10 22.24 -10.94
CA TYR A 3 8.37 20.96 -10.99
C TYR A 3 7.31 20.91 -9.90
N LEU A 4 6.07 20.63 -10.28
CA LEU A 4 5.00 20.32 -9.34
C LEU A 4 4.82 18.81 -9.29
N CYS A 5 5.11 18.21 -8.14
CA CYS A 5 4.94 16.78 -7.88
C CYS A 5 3.63 16.58 -7.10
N ILE A 6 2.68 15.83 -7.65
CA ILE A 6 1.33 15.67 -7.10
C ILE A 6 1.15 14.25 -6.56
N VAL A 7 0.71 14.16 -5.31
CA VAL A 7 0.09 12.93 -4.77
C VAL A 7 -1.42 13.07 -4.96
N PRO A 8 -2.07 12.20 -5.75
CA PRO A 8 -3.51 12.23 -5.97
C PRO A 8 -4.32 12.05 -4.69
N TYR A 9 -5.55 12.58 -4.68
CA TYR A 9 -6.60 12.09 -3.79
C TYR A 9 -7.04 10.68 -4.22
N GLU A 10 -7.86 10.02 -3.41
CA GLU A 10 -8.22 8.61 -3.64
C GLU A 10 -9.74 8.43 -3.77
N TYR A 11 -10.16 7.45 -4.56
CA TYR A 11 -11.55 6.98 -4.60
C TYR A 11 -11.65 5.62 -3.93
N THR A 12 -12.29 5.56 -2.76
CA THR A 12 -12.39 4.34 -1.95
C THR A 12 -13.52 4.45 -0.92
N THR A 13 -13.64 3.46 -0.03
CA THR A 13 -14.59 3.50 1.08
C THR A 13 -13.93 4.16 2.30
N ILE A 14 -14.68 4.97 3.08
CA ILE A 14 -14.15 5.62 4.29
C ILE A 14 -13.62 4.58 5.30
N THR A 15 -14.20 3.39 5.29
CA THR A 15 -13.84 2.27 6.17
C THR A 15 -12.59 1.51 5.73
N MET A 16 -12.03 1.78 4.54
CA MET A 16 -10.83 1.12 4.02
C MET A 16 -9.91 2.12 3.35
N MET A 17 -9.47 3.08 4.16
CA MET A 17 -8.48 4.06 3.76
C MET A 17 -7.08 3.45 3.77
N TYR A 18 -6.37 3.63 2.68
CA TYR A 18 -4.97 3.25 2.60
C TYR A 18 -4.14 4.31 3.32
N ARG A 19 -3.28 3.91 4.27
CA ARG A 19 -2.12 4.75 4.64
C ARG A 19 -1.08 4.60 3.54
N ASN A 20 -1.40 5.09 2.35
CA ASN A 20 -0.50 5.08 1.21
C ASN A 20 0.66 6.02 1.54
N SER A 21 1.86 5.52 1.77
CA SER A 21 3.05 6.39 1.84
C SER A 21 3.59 6.46 0.42
N PRO A 22 3.36 7.56 -0.35
CA PRO A 22 3.69 7.61 -1.77
C PRO A 22 5.20 7.85 -1.95
N VAL A 23 6.03 6.98 -1.40
CA VAL A 23 7.49 7.14 -1.30
C VAL A 23 8.13 7.43 -2.66
N GLY A 24 7.59 6.86 -3.75
CA GLY A 24 8.10 7.06 -5.10
C GLY A 24 8.13 8.53 -5.53
N ILE A 25 7.02 9.25 -5.36
CA ILE A 25 6.96 10.66 -5.80
C ILE A 25 7.79 11.58 -4.88
N TYR A 26 7.92 11.24 -3.60
CA TYR A 26 8.84 11.94 -2.68
C TYR A 26 10.32 11.74 -3.11
N LYS A 27 10.69 10.54 -3.55
CA LYS A 27 12.03 10.26 -4.09
C LYS A 27 12.30 11.01 -5.38
N VAL A 28 11.33 11.06 -6.29
CA VAL A 28 11.43 11.85 -7.52
C VAL A 28 11.58 13.34 -7.21
N ALA A 29 10.77 13.89 -6.31
CA ALA A 29 10.88 15.28 -5.88
C ALA A 29 12.26 15.58 -5.25
N THR A 30 12.79 14.65 -4.45
CA THR A 30 14.13 14.76 -3.87
C THR A 30 15.22 14.80 -4.94
N LYS A 31 15.14 13.92 -5.93
CA LYS A 31 16.09 13.85 -7.06
C LYS A 31 16.14 15.18 -7.81
N LEU A 32 14.97 15.70 -8.18
CA LEU A 32 14.84 16.98 -8.89
C LEU A 32 15.41 18.17 -8.07
N ARG A 33 15.20 18.19 -6.75
CA ARG A 33 15.82 19.22 -5.88
C ARG A 33 17.34 19.13 -5.89
N ARG A 34 17.90 17.92 -5.81
CA ARG A 34 19.36 17.70 -5.85
C ARG A 34 19.98 18.10 -7.19
N GLU A 35 19.21 18.05 -8.27
CA GLU A 35 19.58 18.55 -9.59
C GLU A 35 19.45 20.08 -9.73
N GLY A 36 19.11 20.80 -8.65
CA GLY A 36 19.03 22.26 -8.61
C GLY A 36 17.71 22.84 -9.14
N HIS A 37 16.67 22.03 -9.24
CA HIS A 37 15.35 22.49 -9.67
C HIS A 37 14.50 23.02 -8.52
N ALA A 38 13.59 23.94 -8.83
CA ALA A 38 12.57 24.38 -7.89
C ALA A 38 11.45 23.33 -7.86
N VAL A 39 11.18 22.72 -6.71
CA VAL A 39 10.23 21.60 -6.60
C VAL A 39 9.27 21.82 -5.45
N GLU A 40 7.98 21.72 -5.77
CA GLU A 40 6.91 21.64 -4.78
C GLU A 40 6.23 20.27 -4.84
N LEU A 41 6.01 19.71 -3.66
CA LEU A 41 5.21 18.51 -3.50
C LEU A 41 3.81 18.91 -3.02
N PHE A 42 2.80 18.68 -3.84
CA PHE A 42 1.41 18.95 -3.53
C PHE A 42 0.69 17.64 -3.20
N ASN A 43 0.56 17.36 -1.91
CA ASN A 43 -0.11 16.17 -1.45
C ASN A 43 -1.62 16.41 -1.27
N MET A 44 -2.44 15.90 -2.20
CA MET A 44 -3.89 16.03 -2.14
C MET A 44 -4.54 14.99 -1.21
N TYR A 45 -3.80 13.98 -0.74
CA TYR A 45 -4.27 12.98 0.21
C TYR A 45 -3.71 13.23 1.61
N PRO A 46 -4.51 13.67 2.60
CA PRO A 46 -3.99 14.01 3.92
C PRO A 46 -3.66 12.73 4.70
N LEU A 47 -2.36 12.43 4.79
CA LEU A 47 -1.81 11.19 5.37
C LEU A 47 -1.43 11.27 6.85
N TYR A 48 -1.15 12.46 7.39
CA TYR A 48 -0.33 12.55 8.61
C TYR A 48 -0.92 13.32 9.78
N ARG A 49 -2.17 13.83 9.72
CA ARG A 49 -2.87 14.33 10.93
C ARG A 49 -4.33 13.86 10.98
N PRO A 50 -4.84 13.45 12.17
CA PRO A 50 -6.19 12.94 12.33
C PRO A 50 -7.28 13.94 11.91
N ARG A 51 -8.32 13.35 11.33
CA ARG A 51 -9.52 13.99 10.79
C ARG A 51 -10.55 14.05 11.92
N LYS A 52 -11.09 15.24 12.23
CA LYS A 52 -12.27 15.31 13.09
C LYS A 52 -13.46 14.86 12.25
N PHE A 53 -14.09 13.76 12.65
CA PHE A 53 -15.50 13.56 12.34
C PHE A 53 -16.28 14.58 13.15
N MET A 54 -17.12 15.37 12.50
CA MET A 54 -18.06 16.21 13.23
C MET A 54 -19.12 15.28 13.84
N GLU A 55 -19.41 15.40 15.14
CA GLU A 55 -20.40 14.55 15.82
C GLU A 55 -21.78 14.54 15.10
N ASN A 56 -22.09 15.63 14.40
CA ASN A 56 -23.33 15.80 13.64
C ASN A 56 -23.24 15.43 12.15
N LYS A 57 -22.07 15.00 11.64
CA LYS A 57 -21.82 14.57 10.25
C LYS A 57 -20.77 13.45 10.20
N PRO A 58 -21.14 12.20 10.55
CA PRO A 58 -20.21 11.07 10.61
C PRO A 58 -19.61 10.69 9.24
N ASP A 59 -20.22 11.12 8.13
CA ASP A 59 -19.75 10.80 6.77
C ASP A 59 -18.84 11.90 6.19
N ALA A 60 -18.56 12.96 6.95
CA ALA A 60 -17.76 14.11 6.53
C ALA A 60 -16.43 14.15 7.29
N MET A 61 -15.34 13.91 6.57
CA MET A 61 -13.97 14.04 7.07
C MET A 61 -13.46 15.44 6.78
N TYR A 62 -12.79 16.05 7.76
CA TYR A 62 -12.19 17.37 7.60
C TYR A 62 -10.68 17.36 7.85
N PHE A 63 -9.94 18.16 7.08
CA PHE A 63 -8.52 18.44 7.28
C PHE A 63 -8.27 19.94 7.19
N LYS A 64 -7.67 20.54 8.24
CA LYS A 64 -7.48 22.00 8.37
C LYS A 64 -8.75 22.82 8.06
N GLY A 65 -9.93 22.31 8.46
CA GLY A 65 -11.23 22.95 8.23
C GLY A 65 -11.86 22.70 6.85
N MET A 66 -11.18 21.99 5.94
CA MET A 66 -11.67 21.68 4.61
C MET A 66 -12.32 20.29 4.56
N PRO A 67 -13.44 20.10 3.83
CA PRO A 67 -14.00 18.77 3.61
C PRO A 67 -13.05 17.96 2.71
N VAL A 68 -12.65 16.79 3.21
CA VAL A 68 -11.75 15.84 2.52
C VAL A 68 -12.40 14.48 2.31
N SER A 69 -13.70 14.34 2.55
CA SER A 69 -14.51 13.25 2.00
C SER A 69 -15.70 13.82 1.25
N GLN A 70 -16.00 13.20 0.11
CA GLN A 70 -17.19 13.50 -0.70
C GLN A 70 -17.85 12.18 -1.08
N PHE A 71 -19.09 11.98 -0.66
CA PHE A 71 -19.89 10.83 -1.08
C PHE A 71 -20.18 10.91 -2.58
N ILE A 72 -19.89 9.83 -3.29
CA ILE A 72 -20.05 9.71 -4.73
C ILE A 72 -21.26 8.84 -5.07
N GLY A 73 -21.48 7.78 -4.29
CA GLY A 73 -22.56 6.84 -4.50
C GLY A 73 -22.32 5.52 -3.80
N TYR A 74 -23.05 4.50 -4.24
CA TYR A 74 -22.84 3.12 -3.79
C TYR A 74 -22.16 2.32 -4.88
N LYS A 75 -21.24 1.45 -4.49
CA LYS A 75 -20.53 0.53 -5.37
C LYS A 75 -20.78 -0.91 -4.93
N LYS A 76 -21.15 -1.77 -5.88
CA LYS A 76 -21.35 -3.20 -5.65
C LYS A 76 -20.02 -3.84 -5.25
N CYS A 77 -20.04 -4.70 -4.23
CA CYS A 77 -18.93 -5.57 -3.88
C CYS A 77 -19.07 -6.91 -4.60
N GLY A 78 -17.96 -7.62 -4.80
CA GLY A 78 -17.91 -8.89 -5.52
C GLY A 78 -18.20 -8.77 -7.01
N ASN A 79 -17.77 -9.77 -7.78
CA ASN A 79 -17.95 -9.80 -9.23
C ASN A 79 -18.84 -10.96 -9.71
N PHE A 80 -19.80 -11.42 -8.89
CA PHE A 80 -20.73 -12.48 -9.29
C PHE A 80 -22.19 -12.01 -9.21
N GLU A 81 -23.05 -12.69 -9.98
CA GLU A 81 -24.41 -12.25 -10.28
C GLU A 81 -25.27 -12.06 -9.01
N ASN A 82 -25.20 -13.01 -8.08
CA ASN A 82 -26.02 -13.06 -6.86
C ASN A 82 -25.50 -12.22 -5.68
N GLU A 83 -24.45 -11.43 -5.86
CA GLU A 83 -23.93 -10.56 -4.81
C GLU A 83 -24.81 -9.31 -4.62
N LYS A 84 -25.09 -8.98 -3.35
CA LYS A 84 -26.00 -7.89 -2.96
C LYS A 84 -25.33 -6.84 -2.06
N LEU A 85 -24.11 -7.11 -1.59
CA LEU A 85 -23.38 -6.14 -0.78
C LEU A 85 -23.01 -4.93 -1.63
N CYS A 86 -23.35 -3.75 -1.14
CA CYS A 86 -22.90 -2.48 -1.66
C CYS A 86 -22.22 -1.68 -0.56
N ARG A 87 -21.24 -0.87 -0.93
CA ARG A 87 -20.55 0.04 -0.01
C ARG A 87 -20.62 1.46 -0.51
N GLU A 88 -20.58 2.39 0.43
CA GLU A 88 -20.41 3.79 0.08
C GLU A 88 -19.05 4.02 -0.55
N PHE A 89 -19.08 4.76 -1.66
CA PHE A 89 -17.92 5.14 -2.42
C PHE A 89 -17.70 6.63 -2.28
N HIS A 90 -16.48 7.01 -1.93
CA HIS A 90 -16.12 8.37 -1.57
C HIS A 90 -14.88 8.82 -2.31
N ARG A 91 -14.82 10.11 -2.65
CA ARG A 91 -13.56 10.80 -2.98
C ARG A 91 -12.93 11.30 -1.69
N LEU A 92 -11.71 10.88 -1.39
CA LEU A 92 -10.97 11.21 -0.19
C LEU A 92 -9.74 12.05 -0.52
N GLY A 93 -9.74 13.32 -0.10
CA GLY A 93 -8.64 14.26 -0.31
C GLY A 93 -9.11 15.68 -0.63
N LEU A 94 -8.15 16.58 -0.83
CA LEU A 94 -8.39 18.00 -1.10
C LEU A 94 -9.31 18.19 -2.33
N PRO A 95 -10.18 19.21 -2.32
CA PRO A 95 -10.93 19.64 -3.50
C PRO A 95 -10.03 19.91 -4.70
N ILE A 96 -10.48 19.54 -5.89
CA ILE A 96 -9.74 19.75 -7.14
C ILE A 96 -9.43 21.23 -7.39
N GLN A 97 -10.26 22.15 -6.86
CA GLN A 97 -10.02 23.60 -6.94
C GLN A 97 -8.73 24.04 -6.24
N GLU A 98 -8.26 23.28 -5.24
CA GLU A 98 -6.97 23.57 -4.60
C GLU A 98 -5.80 23.25 -5.52
N LEU A 99 -5.95 22.27 -6.42
CA LEU A 99 -4.97 22.05 -7.48
C LEU A 99 -4.94 23.23 -8.45
N THR A 100 -6.10 23.78 -8.84
CA THR A 100 -6.18 24.97 -9.70
C THR A 100 -5.38 26.13 -9.11
N LYS A 101 -5.64 26.48 -7.84
CA LYS A 101 -4.91 27.54 -7.13
C LYS A 101 -3.41 27.26 -7.10
N LYS A 102 -3.04 26.02 -6.77
CA LYS A 102 -1.62 25.63 -6.67
C LYS A 102 -0.89 25.77 -8.00
N LEU A 103 -1.53 25.38 -9.10
CA LEU A 103 -0.99 25.57 -10.45
C LEU A 103 -0.78 27.06 -10.71
N GLU A 104 -1.80 27.90 -10.50
CA GLU A 104 -1.77 29.34 -10.74
C GLU A 104 -0.71 30.06 -9.90
N GLU A 105 -0.55 29.69 -8.63
CA GLU A 105 0.45 30.27 -7.73
C GLU A 105 1.89 29.87 -8.09
N PHE A 106 2.11 28.58 -8.34
CA PHE A 106 3.48 28.06 -8.51
C PHE A 106 4.02 28.26 -9.92
N GLN A 107 3.15 28.20 -10.93
CA GLN A 107 3.49 28.25 -12.36
C GLN A 107 4.59 27.24 -12.73
N PRO A 108 4.32 25.92 -12.67
CA PRO A 108 5.31 24.89 -12.99
C PRO A 108 5.66 24.84 -14.48
N ASP A 109 6.91 24.47 -14.78
CA ASP A 109 7.38 24.14 -16.13
C ASP A 109 7.04 22.69 -16.52
N LYS A 110 6.87 21.80 -15.51
CA LYS A 110 6.48 20.40 -15.70
C LYS A 110 5.74 19.86 -14.47
N ILE A 111 4.76 18.99 -14.69
CA ILE A 111 3.92 18.42 -13.63
C ILE A 111 4.08 16.91 -13.59
N PHE A 112 4.35 16.34 -12.42
CA PHE A 112 4.43 14.89 -12.20
C PHE A 112 3.29 14.43 -11.30
N VAL A 113 2.60 13.36 -11.69
CA VAL A 113 1.49 12.75 -10.92
C VAL A 113 1.87 11.32 -10.57
N GLY A 114 2.06 11.03 -9.28
CA GLY A 114 2.48 9.70 -8.80
C GLY A 114 1.32 8.87 -8.26
N ASN A 115 1.10 7.66 -8.76
CA ASN A 115 0.03 6.77 -8.30
C ASN A 115 0.55 5.36 -7.95
N THR A 116 0.26 4.93 -6.72
CA THR A 116 0.75 3.65 -6.16
C THR A 116 -0.11 2.45 -6.55
N PHE A 117 -1.43 2.59 -6.69
CA PHE A 117 -2.34 1.46 -6.81
C PHE A 117 -3.18 1.56 -8.09
N THR A 118 -3.18 0.50 -8.89
CA THR A 118 -3.86 0.47 -10.21
C THR A 118 -5.34 0.80 -10.11
N PHE A 119 -6.03 0.37 -9.05
CA PHE A 119 -7.45 0.63 -8.83
C PHE A 119 -7.78 2.07 -8.40
N LEU A 120 -6.77 2.91 -8.10
CA LEU A 120 -6.93 4.34 -7.77
C LEU A 120 -6.69 5.25 -8.98
N TRP A 121 -6.80 4.72 -10.19
CA TRP A 121 -6.52 5.44 -11.44
C TRP A 121 -7.44 6.66 -11.66
N ARG A 122 -8.69 6.65 -11.17
CA ARG A 122 -9.69 7.70 -11.47
C ARG A 122 -9.19 9.10 -11.11
N ALA A 123 -8.55 9.24 -9.95
CA ALA A 123 -8.01 10.53 -9.51
C ALA A 123 -6.91 11.04 -10.43
N VAL A 124 -6.14 10.15 -11.07
CA VAL A 124 -5.12 10.53 -12.05
C VAL A 124 -5.77 11.20 -13.26
N TYR A 125 -6.85 10.62 -13.79
CA TYR A 125 -7.56 11.19 -14.94
C TYR A 125 -8.09 12.59 -14.64
N GLU A 126 -8.73 12.77 -13.48
CA GLU A 126 -9.29 14.06 -13.07
C GLU A 126 -8.19 15.11 -12.86
N ILE A 127 -7.07 14.73 -12.25
CA ILE A 127 -5.92 15.62 -12.03
C ILE A 127 -5.26 16.00 -13.35
N VAL A 128 -5.03 15.04 -14.25
CA VAL A 128 -4.46 15.31 -15.57
C VAL A 128 -5.38 16.25 -16.35
N ALA A 129 -6.68 15.98 -16.40
CA ALA A 129 -7.65 16.83 -17.05
C ALA A 129 -7.64 18.26 -16.50
N GLU A 130 -7.58 18.41 -15.16
CA GLU A 130 -7.49 19.73 -14.53
C GLU A 130 -6.18 20.45 -14.84
N CYS A 131 -5.04 19.75 -14.84
CA CYS A 131 -3.76 20.30 -15.25
C CYS A 131 -3.79 20.80 -16.70
N LYS A 132 -4.34 20.00 -17.63
CA LYS A 132 -4.45 20.39 -19.05
C LYS A 132 -5.47 21.50 -19.29
N ARG A 133 -6.53 21.58 -18.49
CA ARG A 133 -7.51 22.67 -18.54
C ARG A 133 -6.90 24.00 -18.09
N THR A 134 -6.18 23.99 -16.98
CA THR A 134 -5.62 25.20 -16.35
C THR A 134 -4.31 25.63 -17.00
N MET A 135 -3.47 24.69 -17.42
CA MET A 135 -2.14 24.92 -18.00
C MET A 135 -1.90 24.03 -19.22
N PRO A 136 -2.61 24.25 -20.36
CA PRO A 136 -2.61 23.33 -21.50
C PRO A 136 -1.25 23.06 -22.13
N LYS A 137 -0.31 24.02 -22.01
CA LYS A 137 1.04 23.93 -22.57
C LYS A 137 2.06 23.29 -21.63
N VAL A 138 1.74 23.09 -20.36
CA VAL A 138 2.66 22.49 -19.39
C VAL A 138 2.59 20.97 -19.52
N PRO A 139 3.72 20.28 -19.76
CA PRO A 139 3.73 18.83 -19.88
C PRO A 139 3.40 18.14 -18.55
N VAL A 140 2.53 17.14 -18.61
CA VAL A 140 2.11 16.30 -17.48
C VAL A 140 2.65 14.89 -17.66
N LYS A 141 3.41 14.41 -16.68
CA LYS A 141 3.91 13.03 -16.62
C LYS A 141 3.19 12.25 -15.53
N VAL A 142 2.67 11.08 -15.86
CA VAL A 142 2.08 10.14 -14.91
C VAL A 142 3.06 9.02 -14.62
N GLY A 143 3.26 8.69 -13.33
CA GLY A 143 4.17 7.64 -12.90
C GLY A 143 3.68 6.84 -11.70
N GLY A 144 4.55 5.95 -11.19
CA GLY A 144 4.24 5.01 -10.13
C GLY A 144 3.83 3.63 -10.65
N LEU A 145 3.46 2.72 -9.74
CA LEU A 145 3.16 1.33 -10.10
C LEU A 145 1.94 1.22 -11.04
N TYR A 146 0.98 2.14 -10.93
CA TYR A 146 -0.15 2.18 -11.87
C TYR A 146 0.31 2.40 -13.31
N ALA A 147 1.19 3.38 -13.54
CA ALA A 147 1.71 3.67 -14.88
C ALA A 147 2.52 2.49 -15.45
N ILE A 148 3.32 1.84 -14.60
CA ILE A 148 4.16 0.70 -14.98
C ILE A 148 3.30 -0.54 -15.31
N LEU A 149 2.30 -0.84 -14.50
CA LEU A 149 1.49 -2.05 -14.64
C LEU A 149 0.36 -1.91 -15.67
N CYS A 150 -0.14 -0.70 -15.89
CA CYS A 150 -1.26 -0.41 -16.79
C CYS A 150 -0.93 0.77 -17.75
N PRO A 151 0.14 0.71 -18.56
CA PRO A 151 0.61 1.84 -19.36
C PRO A 151 -0.43 2.33 -20.37
N GLU A 152 -1.11 1.43 -21.09
CA GLU A 152 -2.13 1.80 -22.07
C GLU A 152 -3.30 2.54 -21.42
N HIS A 153 -3.74 2.07 -20.25
CA HIS A 153 -4.77 2.75 -19.46
C HIS A 153 -4.26 4.11 -18.94
N ALA A 154 -2.98 4.22 -18.55
CA ALA A 154 -2.40 5.49 -18.13
C ALA A 154 -2.32 6.51 -19.27
N VAL A 155 -1.99 6.10 -20.50
CA VAL A 155 -1.98 6.97 -21.71
C VAL A 155 -3.36 7.60 -21.93
N ALA A 156 -4.43 6.83 -21.76
CA ALA A 156 -5.80 7.30 -21.94
C ALA A 156 -6.24 8.40 -20.95
N SER A 157 -5.45 8.71 -19.91
CA SER A 157 -5.68 9.87 -19.04
C SER A 157 -5.48 11.22 -19.72
N GLY A 158 -4.82 11.26 -20.89
CA GLY A 158 -4.47 12.50 -21.61
C GLY A 158 -3.16 13.14 -21.13
N ALA A 159 -2.34 12.39 -20.37
CA ALA A 159 -1.00 12.83 -19.97
C ALA A 159 -0.05 12.85 -21.17
N ASP A 160 0.94 13.74 -21.15
CA ASP A 160 1.92 13.88 -22.23
C ASP A 160 3.00 12.79 -22.18
N GLU A 161 3.30 12.30 -20.97
CA GLU A 161 4.31 11.27 -20.73
C GLU A 161 3.80 10.24 -19.71
N ILE A 162 4.04 8.95 -19.97
CA ILE A 162 3.79 7.86 -19.04
C ILE A 162 5.13 7.23 -18.66
N MET A 163 5.41 7.12 -17.36
CA MET A 163 6.59 6.44 -16.87
C MET A 163 6.55 4.96 -17.24
N THR A 164 7.58 4.51 -17.93
CA THR A 164 7.81 3.10 -18.25
C THR A 164 8.63 2.39 -17.18
N LEU A 165 8.71 1.05 -17.26
CA LEU A 165 9.57 0.28 -16.35
C LEU A 165 11.05 0.56 -16.61
N GLU A 166 11.42 0.77 -17.87
CA GLU A 166 12.80 1.02 -18.33
C GLU A 166 13.35 2.34 -17.77
N GLU A 167 12.48 3.32 -17.54
CA GLU A 167 12.85 4.59 -16.90
C GLU A 167 13.15 4.45 -15.40
N LYS A 168 12.63 3.40 -14.75
CA LYS A 168 12.85 3.16 -13.32
C LYS A 168 14.21 2.52 -13.13
N THR A 169 15.21 3.31 -12.76
CA THR A 169 16.51 2.74 -12.42
C THR A 169 16.46 2.08 -11.04
N VAL A 170 17.28 1.04 -10.83
CA VAL A 170 17.37 0.37 -9.52
C VAL A 170 17.72 1.38 -8.42
N ASN A 171 18.64 2.31 -8.70
CA ASN A 171 19.08 3.34 -7.74
C ASN A 171 17.97 4.29 -7.31
N ASP A 172 16.93 4.50 -8.12
CA ASP A 172 15.80 5.36 -7.73
C ASP A 172 15.03 4.79 -6.52
N ASN A 173 15.14 3.47 -6.26
CA ASN A 173 14.53 2.84 -5.08
C ASN A 173 15.28 3.15 -3.78
N PHE A 174 16.51 3.67 -3.84
CA PHE A 174 17.36 3.92 -2.68
C PHE A 174 17.59 5.41 -2.41
N ILE A 175 16.88 6.28 -3.14
CA ILE A 175 16.96 7.73 -2.89
C ILE A 175 16.41 8.02 -1.49
N LYS A 176 17.30 8.48 -0.61
CA LYS A 176 16.93 9.07 0.68
C LYS A 176 16.07 10.32 0.47
N ILE A 177 14.85 10.33 1.01
CA ILE A 177 13.89 11.44 0.90
C ILE A 177 14.39 12.66 1.69
N ASP A 178 14.34 13.82 1.05
CA ASP A 178 14.57 15.12 1.70
C ASP A 178 13.42 15.43 2.68
N THR A 179 13.74 15.60 3.97
CA THR A 179 12.71 15.84 5.00
C THR A 179 11.96 17.14 4.82
N ASP A 180 12.53 18.12 4.12
CA ASP A 180 11.88 19.41 3.88
C ASP A 180 10.65 19.25 2.96
N LEU A 181 10.55 18.14 2.21
CA LEU A 181 9.36 17.79 1.43
C LEU A 181 8.15 17.44 2.30
N PHE A 182 8.35 17.11 3.57
CA PHE A 182 7.25 16.86 4.49
C PHE A 182 6.61 18.15 5.02
N GLY A 183 7.30 19.29 4.94
CA GLY A 183 6.86 20.56 5.54
C GLY A 183 6.53 20.38 7.03
N ASP A 184 5.40 20.93 7.48
CA ASP A 184 4.92 20.81 8.88
C ASP A 184 4.43 19.41 9.28
N ASN A 185 4.50 18.43 8.37
CA ASN A 185 3.97 17.08 8.54
C ASN A 185 5.09 16.03 8.53
N ILE A 186 6.14 16.26 9.31
CA ILE A 186 7.19 15.25 9.51
C ILE A 186 6.53 13.96 10.05
N PRO A 187 6.70 12.81 9.37
CA PRO A 187 6.03 11.59 9.78
C PRO A 187 6.72 10.98 11.00
N GLU A 188 5.94 10.33 11.87
CA GLU A 188 6.47 9.57 13.02
C GLU A 188 7.29 8.33 12.61
N ARG A 189 7.14 7.91 11.35
CA ARG A 189 7.80 6.73 10.77
C ARG A 189 8.22 6.98 9.33
N ILE A 190 9.37 6.45 8.94
CA ILE A 190 9.87 6.53 7.56
C ILE A 190 9.88 5.15 6.91
N PHE A 191 9.54 5.13 5.64
CA PHE A 191 9.65 3.95 4.79
C PHE A 191 10.90 4.08 3.92
N LEU A 192 11.75 3.06 3.93
CA LEU A 192 12.99 2.99 3.14
C LEU A 192 13.19 1.56 2.64
N GLY A 193 14.00 1.39 1.60
CA GLY A 193 14.33 0.06 1.07
C GLY A 193 15.84 -0.17 1.19
N THR A 194 16.24 -1.38 1.58
CA THR A 194 17.66 -1.78 1.58
C THR A 194 18.03 -2.60 0.34
N SER A 195 17.01 -3.16 -0.32
CA SER A 195 17.10 -3.96 -1.53
C SER A 195 15.81 -3.89 -2.32
N VAL A 196 15.88 -4.32 -3.58
CA VAL A 196 14.72 -4.54 -4.46
C VAL A 196 14.79 -5.92 -5.10
N GLY A 197 13.65 -6.42 -5.54
CA GLY A 197 13.53 -7.69 -6.24
C GLY A 197 13.33 -8.86 -5.28
N CYS A 198 12.74 -9.93 -5.80
CA CYS A 198 12.50 -11.15 -5.05
C CYS A 198 12.67 -12.38 -5.95
N PRO A 199 13.41 -13.42 -5.52
CA PRO A 199 13.62 -14.63 -6.31
C PRO A 199 12.40 -15.56 -6.33
N ASN A 200 11.35 -15.25 -5.57
CA ASN A 200 10.10 -16.03 -5.57
C ASN A 200 9.19 -15.57 -6.72
N HIS A 201 8.41 -16.52 -7.26
CA HIS A 201 7.50 -16.30 -8.39
C HIS A 201 6.03 -16.58 -8.01
N CYS A 202 5.59 -16.09 -6.85
CA CYS A 202 4.22 -16.23 -6.40
C CYS A 202 3.26 -15.66 -7.45
N SER A 203 2.22 -16.42 -7.83
CA SER A 203 1.36 -16.10 -8.98
C SER A 203 0.53 -14.83 -8.82
N TYR A 204 0.31 -14.38 -7.58
CA TYR A 204 -0.45 -13.18 -7.22
C TYR A 204 0.41 -11.91 -7.06
N CYS A 205 1.75 -12.03 -7.04
CA CYS A 205 2.64 -10.95 -6.61
C CYS A 205 3.31 -10.25 -7.80
N ALA A 206 3.17 -8.93 -7.91
CA ALA A 206 3.77 -8.16 -9.01
C ALA A 206 5.24 -7.75 -8.80
N VAL A 207 5.88 -8.09 -7.67
CA VAL A 207 7.27 -7.69 -7.37
C VAL A 207 8.24 -8.09 -8.50
N HIS A 208 8.13 -9.32 -9.01
CA HIS A 208 9.01 -9.79 -10.09
C HIS A 208 8.84 -9.00 -11.40
N ILE A 209 7.70 -8.33 -11.59
CA ILE A 209 7.40 -7.46 -12.73
C ILE A 209 7.98 -6.07 -12.49
N VAL A 210 7.78 -5.49 -11.30
CA VAL A 210 8.08 -4.06 -11.03
C VAL A 210 9.44 -3.78 -10.38
N GLU A 211 10.09 -4.82 -9.87
CA GLU A 211 11.43 -4.77 -9.26
C GLU A 211 12.40 -5.80 -9.85
N GLY A 212 11.89 -6.83 -10.53
CA GLY A 212 12.69 -7.92 -11.10
C GLY A 212 12.85 -9.13 -10.18
N CYS A 213 13.35 -10.23 -10.76
CA CYS A 213 13.53 -11.51 -10.07
C CYS A 213 14.87 -11.59 -9.31
N THR A 214 15.84 -10.76 -9.68
CA THR A 214 17.15 -10.73 -9.03
C THR A 214 17.14 -9.71 -7.91
N LYS A 215 17.53 -10.14 -6.71
CA LYS A 215 17.70 -9.21 -5.59
C LYS A 215 18.89 -8.30 -5.85
N VAL A 216 18.65 -6.99 -5.82
CA VAL A 216 19.71 -5.97 -5.90
C VAL A 216 19.71 -5.17 -4.60
N ASN A 217 20.90 -5.04 -4.01
CA ASN A 217 21.10 -4.42 -2.72
C ASN A 217 21.67 -3.01 -2.88
N THR A 218 21.27 -2.09 -2.02
CA THR A 218 22.02 -0.85 -1.82
C THR A 218 23.16 -1.05 -0.82
N SER A 219 24.06 -0.06 -0.71
CA SER A 219 25.17 -0.09 0.24
C SER A 219 24.65 -0.10 1.69
N PRO A 220 25.13 -1.03 2.54
CA PRO A 220 24.84 -1.00 3.98
C PRO A 220 25.21 0.35 4.65
N ASP A 221 26.28 1.01 4.18
CA ASP A 221 26.71 2.29 4.72
C ASP A 221 25.74 3.43 4.37
N GLU A 222 25.14 3.38 3.17
CA GLU A 222 24.12 4.35 2.76
C GLU A 222 22.84 4.17 3.59
N VAL A 223 22.42 2.92 3.82
CA VAL A 223 21.25 2.61 4.67
C VAL A 223 21.47 3.15 6.09
N VAL A 224 22.61 2.87 6.71
CA VAL A 224 22.88 3.32 8.08
C VAL A 224 23.02 4.84 8.14
N SER A 225 23.61 5.47 7.12
CA SER A 225 23.65 6.93 6.99
C SER A 225 22.26 7.56 6.86
N GLU A 226 21.35 6.90 6.13
CA GLU A 226 19.94 7.30 6.03
C GLU A 226 19.21 7.18 7.37
N LEU A 227 19.39 6.06 8.09
CA LEU A 227 18.84 5.88 9.44
C LEU A 227 19.34 6.96 10.41
N LYS A 228 20.65 7.26 10.41
CA LYS A 228 21.26 8.31 11.26
C LYS A 228 20.69 9.69 10.95
N TYR A 229 20.55 10.02 9.67
CA TYR A 229 19.98 11.29 9.23
C TYR A 229 18.56 11.48 9.76
N TYR A 230 17.66 10.52 9.54
CA TYR A 230 16.29 10.63 10.05
C TYR A 230 16.21 10.59 11.58
N THR A 231 17.10 9.83 12.23
CA THR A 231 17.21 9.83 13.69
C THR A 231 17.60 11.21 14.23
N SER A 232 18.51 11.94 13.56
CA SER A 232 18.84 13.32 13.94
C SER A 232 17.69 14.32 13.78
N MET A 233 16.68 13.96 12.98
CA MET A 233 15.44 14.72 12.82
C MET A 233 14.33 14.28 13.81
N GLY A 234 14.66 13.42 14.78
CA GLY A 234 13.74 12.94 15.81
C GLY A 234 12.87 11.75 15.39
N ILE A 235 13.03 11.22 14.17
CA ILE A 235 12.29 10.05 13.68
C ILE A 235 12.94 8.79 14.25
N LYS A 236 12.14 7.94 14.91
CA LYS A 236 12.65 6.73 15.57
C LYS A 236 12.13 5.43 14.98
N LYS A 237 11.11 5.46 14.10
CA LYS A 237 10.47 4.27 13.56
C LYS A 237 10.77 4.12 12.07
N PHE A 238 11.34 2.98 11.69
CA PHE A 238 11.77 2.71 10.32
C PHE A 238 11.11 1.44 9.80
N ILE A 239 10.52 1.53 8.61
CA ILE A 239 9.82 0.44 7.95
C ILE A 239 10.55 0.10 6.66
N PHE A 240 11.16 -1.07 6.63
CA PHE A 240 11.82 -1.59 5.43
C PHE A 240 10.78 -2.09 4.42
N LEU A 241 10.88 -1.58 3.19
CA LEU A 241 10.00 -1.89 2.06
C LEU A 241 10.46 -3.10 1.22
N ASP A 242 11.60 -3.69 1.59
CA ASP A 242 12.21 -4.83 0.92
C ASP A 242 11.20 -5.97 0.70
N ALA A 243 11.08 -6.45 -0.55
CA ALA A 243 10.20 -7.56 -0.88
C ALA A 243 10.62 -8.88 -0.20
N ASN A 244 11.92 -9.08 0.03
CA ASN A 244 12.46 -10.21 0.77
C ASN A 244 13.76 -9.85 1.50
N ILE A 245 13.62 -9.25 2.69
CA ILE A 245 14.75 -8.68 3.44
C ILE A 245 15.78 -9.72 3.89
N LEU A 246 15.37 -10.97 4.16
CA LEU A 246 16.26 -12.04 4.62
C LEU A 246 16.97 -12.80 3.50
N TYR A 247 16.54 -12.68 2.24
CA TYR A 247 17.23 -13.37 1.15
C TYR A 247 18.66 -12.83 0.97
N GLY A 248 19.66 -13.71 1.01
CA GLY A 248 21.07 -13.30 1.01
C GLY A 248 21.52 -12.57 2.29
N TYR A 249 20.86 -12.85 3.42
CA TYR A 249 21.08 -12.21 4.73
C TYR A 249 22.55 -11.93 5.09
N GLU A 250 23.41 -12.95 4.99
CA GLU A 250 24.83 -12.87 5.38
C GLU A 250 25.59 -11.75 4.65
N ASN A 251 25.25 -11.51 3.38
CA ASN A 251 25.97 -10.60 2.51
C ASN A 251 25.46 -9.16 2.57
N HIS A 252 24.39 -8.90 3.32
CA HIS A 252 23.73 -7.59 3.28
C HIS A 252 23.01 -7.21 4.56
N PHE A 253 21.85 -7.80 4.84
CA PHE A 253 21.02 -7.34 5.97
C PHE A 253 21.73 -7.56 7.31
N LYS A 254 22.50 -8.64 7.45
CA LYS A 254 23.38 -8.86 8.62
C LYS A 254 24.32 -7.68 8.86
N ILE A 255 24.98 -7.20 7.81
CA ILE A 255 25.95 -6.09 7.87
C ILE A 255 25.25 -4.79 8.30
N ILE A 256 24.03 -4.55 7.82
CA ILE A 256 23.21 -3.41 8.23
C ILE A 256 22.89 -3.52 9.73
N LEU A 257 22.42 -4.68 10.20
CA LEU A 257 22.10 -4.88 11.61
C LEU A 257 23.34 -4.72 12.51
N ASP A 258 24.48 -5.28 12.12
CA ASP A 258 25.74 -5.16 12.86
C ASP A 258 26.16 -3.69 13.01
N LYS A 259 26.05 -2.89 11.94
CA LYS A 259 26.33 -1.45 11.98
C LYS A 259 25.34 -0.68 12.84
N VAL A 260 24.05 -0.99 12.75
CA VAL A 260 23.02 -0.35 13.61
C VAL A 260 23.31 -0.62 15.10
N ILE A 261 23.68 -1.86 15.44
CA ILE A 261 24.05 -2.26 16.80
C ILE A 261 25.33 -1.52 17.24
N GLN A 262 26.35 -1.48 16.39
CA GLN A 262 27.62 -0.80 16.67
C GLN A 262 27.44 0.70 16.92
N GLU A 263 26.58 1.35 16.15
CA GLU A 263 26.26 2.78 16.29
C GLU A 263 25.35 3.07 17.51
N GLY A 264 24.76 2.05 18.12
CA GLY A 264 23.90 2.20 19.30
C GLY A 264 22.64 3.03 19.03
N LEU A 265 22.07 2.94 17.82
CA LEU A 265 20.91 3.75 17.43
C LEU A 265 19.68 3.36 18.25
N ASN A 266 19.08 4.33 18.95
CA ASN A 266 17.83 4.14 19.68
C ASN A 266 16.62 4.26 18.73
N ILE A 267 16.39 3.20 17.96
CA ILE A 267 15.38 3.14 16.89
C ILE A 267 14.54 1.86 16.98
N GLU A 268 13.36 1.90 16.37
CA GLU A 268 12.48 0.75 16.18
C GLU A 268 12.44 0.38 14.70
N LEU A 269 12.74 -0.88 14.41
CA LEU A 269 12.81 -1.41 13.06
C LEU A 269 11.62 -2.35 12.78
N TYR A 270 11.08 -2.25 11.57
CA TYR A 270 9.96 -3.04 11.08
C TYR A 270 10.21 -3.49 9.65
N SER A 271 9.70 -4.66 9.27
CA SER A 271 9.59 -5.07 7.87
C SER A 271 8.13 -4.94 7.42
N TYR A 272 7.89 -4.21 6.33
CA TYR A 272 6.54 -3.97 5.81
C TYR A 272 5.87 -5.28 5.38
N GLY A 273 6.54 -6.06 4.52
CA GLY A 273 6.05 -7.36 4.04
C GLY A 273 6.26 -8.51 5.02
N GLY A 274 6.97 -8.27 6.13
CA GLY A 274 7.41 -9.32 7.04
C GLY A 274 8.71 -9.99 6.61
N VAL A 275 9.00 -11.17 7.16
CA VAL A 275 10.17 -11.96 6.84
C VAL A 275 9.76 -13.33 6.30
N GLU A 276 10.54 -13.86 5.37
CA GLU A 276 10.28 -15.18 4.81
C GLU A 276 10.56 -16.28 5.85
N ALA A 277 9.54 -17.10 6.14
CA ALA A 277 9.60 -18.08 7.22
C ALA A 277 10.78 -19.05 7.10
N ARG A 278 11.07 -19.54 5.88
CA ARG A 278 12.18 -20.48 5.61
C ARG A 278 13.55 -19.95 6.01
N LEU A 279 13.74 -18.63 5.98
CA LEU A 279 15.04 -17.99 6.17
C LEU A 279 15.28 -17.58 7.63
N LEU A 280 14.25 -17.56 8.48
CA LEU A 280 14.41 -17.16 9.88
C LEU A 280 15.11 -18.28 10.69
N THR A 281 16.18 -17.92 11.39
CA THR A 281 16.92 -18.76 12.36
C THR A 281 16.98 -18.05 13.72
N ASP A 282 17.35 -18.76 14.78
CA ASP A 282 17.55 -18.14 16.11
C ASP A 282 18.61 -17.02 16.06
N GLU A 283 19.73 -17.22 15.36
CA GLU A 283 20.79 -16.21 15.22
C GLU A 283 20.27 -14.93 14.52
N ILE A 284 19.50 -15.11 13.44
CA ILE A 284 18.91 -13.99 12.70
C ILE A 284 17.91 -13.25 13.60
N ALA A 285 17.05 -13.99 14.31
CA ALA A 285 16.04 -13.41 15.19
C ALA A 285 16.66 -12.62 16.34
N GLU A 286 17.68 -13.17 17.00
CA GLU A 286 18.42 -12.51 18.07
C GLU A 286 19.07 -11.21 17.56
N LYS A 287 19.74 -11.26 16.40
CA LYS A 287 20.38 -10.07 15.82
C LYS A 287 19.34 -9.00 15.46
N MET A 288 18.20 -9.37 14.90
CA MET A 288 17.11 -8.43 14.62
C MET A 288 16.63 -7.73 15.89
N VAL A 289 16.42 -8.47 16.99
CA VAL A 289 15.98 -7.90 18.27
C VAL A 289 17.01 -6.91 18.82
N ASN A 290 18.29 -7.29 18.79
CA ASN A 290 19.41 -6.46 19.25
C ASN A 290 19.52 -5.15 18.45
N ALA A 291 19.21 -5.19 17.15
CA ALA A 291 19.23 -4.01 16.27
C ALA A 291 18.00 -3.09 16.39
N GLY A 292 16.95 -3.49 17.10
CA GLY A 292 15.77 -2.65 17.33
C GLY A 292 14.44 -3.21 16.81
N PHE A 293 14.39 -4.44 16.31
CA PHE A 293 13.10 -5.09 16.07
C PHE A 293 12.44 -5.46 17.40
N ARG A 294 11.17 -5.07 17.57
CA ARG A 294 10.34 -5.46 18.74
C ARG A 294 9.24 -6.44 18.36
N SER A 295 8.82 -6.39 17.11
CA SER A 295 7.87 -7.30 16.52
C SER A 295 8.44 -7.96 15.26
N VAL A 296 7.89 -9.12 14.92
CA VAL A 296 8.13 -9.76 13.63
C VAL A 296 6.80 -10.16 13.00
N ASN A 297 6.69 -9.94 11.69
CA ASN A 297 5.61 -10.45 10.88
C ASN A 297 6.13 -11.60 10.02
N ILE A 298 5.53 -12.78 10.13
CA ILE A 298 5.88 -13.96 9.32
C ILE A 298 4.61 -14.36 8.55
N PRO A 299 4.49 -13.98 7.26
CA PRO A 299 3.28 -14.27 6.49
C PRO A 299 3.06 -15.78 6.31
N ILE A 300 1.89 -16.26 6.70
CA ILE A 300 1.43 -17.64 6.40
C ILE A 300 0.68 -17.68 5.06
N GLU A 301 -0.01 -16.58 4.72
CA GLU A 301 -0.97 -16.43 3.61
C GLU A 301 -2.19 -17.35 3.70
N SER A 302 -1.99 -18.65 3.88
CA SER A 302 -3.03 -19.67 4.01
C SER A 302 -2.49 -20.89 4.77
N ALA A 303 -3.31 -21.49 5.63
CA ALA A 303 -2.99 -22.77 6.27
C ALA A 303 -3.29 -24.01 5.38
N SER A 304 -3.59 -23.79 4.10
CA SER A 304 -3.81 -24.86 3.12
C SER A 304 -2.63 -24.96 2.14
N ASP A 305 -1.82 -26.01 2.28
CA ASP A 305 -0.70 -26.28 1.37
C ASP A 305 -1.15 -26.47 -0.09
N ILE A 306 -2.43 -26.83 -0.32
CA ILE A 306 -3.02 -26.90 -1.66
C ILE A 306 -3.06 -25.48 -2.26
N ILE A 307 -3.62 -24.51 -1.52
CA ILE A 307 -3.70 -23.11 -1.93
C ILE A 307 -2.28 -22.52 -2.12
N ILE A 308 -1.35 -22.81 -1.21
CA ILE A 308 0.05 -22.36 -1.31
C ILE A 308 0.72 -22.86 -2.60
N LYS A 309 0.50 -24.13 -2.98
CA LYS A 309 0.99 -24.69 -4.25
C LYS A 309 0.37 -24.02 -5.46
N GLU A 310 -0.94 -23.78 -5.44
CA GLU A 310 -1.64 -23.06 -6.52
C GLU A 310 -1.07 -21.66 -6.72
N TRP A 311 -0.74 -20.97 -5.62
CA TRP A 311 -0.08 -19.66 -5.64
C TRP A 311 1.40 -19.69 -5.98
N ARG A 312 1.99 -20.86 -6.25
CA ARG A 312 3.41 -21.05 -6.55
C ARG A 312 4.33 -20.48 -5.48
N ARG A 313 3.87 -20.45 -4.23
CA ARG A 313 4.65 -19.97 -3.09
C ARG A 313 5.46 -21.14 -2.52
N ASN A 314 6.74 -20.89 -2.27
CA ASN A 314 7.67 -21.93 -1.82
C ASN A 314 7.81 -22.01 -0.29
N CYS A 315 6.81 -21.56 0.46
CA CYS A 315 6.82 -21.51 1.92
C CYS A 315 5.52 -22.12 2.44
N PHE A 316 5.62 -23.27 3.08
CA PHE A 316 4.48 -24.09 3.52
C PHE A 316 4.21 -23.92 5.02
N VAL A 317 3.13 -24.54 5.52
CA VAL A 317 2.73 -24.43 6.93
C VAL A 317 3.85 -24.87 7.87
N ALA A 318 4.55 -25.97 7.56
CA ALA A 318 5.67 -26.46 8.38
C ALA A 318 6.83 -25.46 8.50
N ASP A 319 7.15 -24.74 7.41
CA ASP A 319 8.18 -23.69 7.42
C ASP A 319 7.76 -22.52 8.33
N TRP A 320 6.48 -22.16 8.24
CA TRP A 320 5.87 -21.12 9.07
C TRP A 320 5.89 -21.50 10.55
N GLU A 321 5.44 -22.71 10.90
CA GLU A 321 5.43 -23.19 12.29
C GLU A 321 6.83 -23.21 12.91
N ARG A 322 7.84 -23.67 12.15
CA ARG A 322 9.25 -23.62 12.57
C ARG A 322 9.68 -22.18 12.86
N ALA A 323 9.39 -21.26 11.96
CA ALA A 323 9.76 -19.85 12.11
C ALA A 323 9.01 -19.17 13.27
N MET A 324 7.76 -19.52 13.49
CA MET A 324 6.96 -19.03 14.62
C MET A 324 7.49 -19.52 15.97
N ASN A 325 7.93 -20.78 16.06
CA ASN A 325 8.57 -21.30 17.26
C ASN A 325 9.87 -20.55 17.59
N ILE A 326 10.66 -20.20 16.56
CA ILE A 326 11.82 -19.32 16.72
C ILE A 326 11.36 -17.95 17.21
N ALA A 327 10.41 -17.34 16.52
CA ALA A 327 9.96 -15.99 16.80
C ALA A 327 9.44 -15.82 18.24
N LYS A 328 8.71 -16.81 18.77
CA LYS A 328 8.20 -16.84 20.16
C LYS A 328 9.30 -16.74 21.22
N ARG A 329 10.54 -17.16 20.92
CA ARG A 329 11.66 -17.08 21.86
C ARG A 329 12.32 -15.70 21.90
N HIS A 330 12.21 -14.93 20.80
CA HIS A 330 13.02 -13.73 20.59
C HIS A 330 12.21 -12.43 20.60
N PHE A 331 11.04 -12.41 19.94
CA PHE A 331 10.29 -11.18 19.72
C PHE A 331 9.17 -10.97 20.76
N GLN A 332 8.92 -9.71 21.13
CA GLN A 332 7.87 -9.36 22.08
C GLN A 332 6.46 -9.45 21.48
N ARG A 333 6.34 -9.23 20.17
CA ARG A 333 5.07 -9.23 19.45
C ARG A 333 5.19 -10.00 18.15
N LEU A 334 4.25 -10.90 17.93
CA LEU A 334 4.22 -11.77 16.76
C LEU A 334 3.02 -11.42 15.89
N ARG A 335 3.23 -11.36 14.59
CA ARG A 335 2.18 -11.13 13.60
C ARG A 335 2.30 -12.15 12.48
N SER A 336 1.18 -12.46 11.86
CA SER A 336 1.17 -13.20 10.61
C SER A 336 0.14 -12.63 9.65
N PHE A 337 0.59 -12.36 8.44
CA PHE A 337 -0.28 -11.97 7.35
C PHE A 337 -0.94 -13.20 6.74
N LEU A 338 -2.25 -13.10 6.52
CA LEU A 338 -3.02 -14.06 5.75
C LEU A 338 -3.82 -13.37 4.65
N ILE A 339 -3.89 -14.03 3.50
CA ILE A 339 -4.69 -13.60 2.36
C ILE A 339 -6.10 -14.15 2.55
N ILE A 340 -7.10 -13.29 2.36
CA ILE A 340 -8.50 -13.68 2.42
C ILE A 340 -9.27 -13.23 1.18
N GLY A 341 -10.38 -13.89 0.87
CA GLY A 341 -11.17 -13.51 -0.31
C GLY A 341 -10.55 -14.02 -1.62
N ALA A 342 -9.61 -14.97 -1.54
CA ALA A 342 -8.98 -15.54 -2.71
C ALA A 342 -9.91 -16.53 -3.44
N PRO A 343 -9.68 -16.79 -4.73
CA PRO A 343 -10.49 -17.74 -5.49
C PRO A 343 -10.49 -19.12 -4.82
N ASN A 344 -11.66 -19.74 -4.72
CA ASN A 344 -11.89 -21.08 -4.16
C ASN A 344 -11.66 -21.23 -2.64
N GLN A 345 -11.27 -20.17 -1.93
CA GLN A 345 -11.13 -20.17 -0.47
C GLN A 345 -12.51 -20.13 0.20
N THR A 346 -12.66 -20.75 1.37
CA THR A 346 -13.89 -20.69 2.17
C THR A 346 -13.69 -19.88 3.45
N THR A 347 -14.79 -19.54 4.13
CA THR A 347 -14.73 -18.94 5.47
C THR A 347 -14.09 -19.87 6.50
N GLU A 348 -14.25 -21.18 6.33
CA GLU A 348 -13.64 -22.21 7.16
C GLU A 348 -12.12 -22.24 6.98
N ASP A 349 -11.62 -22.10 5.75
CA ASP A 349 -10.18 -22.01 5.47
C ASP A 349 -9.55 -20.79 6.15
N ILE A 350 -10.23 -19.64 6.06
CA ILE A 350 -9.80 -18.38 6.71
C ILE A 350 -9.78 -18.57 8.23
N LYS A 351 -10.85 -19.14 8.79
CA LYS A 351 -10.96 -19.38 10.23
C LYS A 351 -9.88 -20.33 10.72
N HIS A 352 -9.66 -21.45 10.02
CA HIS A 352 -8.61 -22.41 10.35
C HIS A 352 -7.22 -21.76 10.34
N THR A 353 -6.94 -20.92 9.34
CA THR A 353 -5.69 -20.16 9.27
C THR A 353 -5.53 -19.22 10.47
N ILE A 354 -6.59 -18.52 10.87
CA ILE A 354 -6.57 -17.61 12.02
C ILE A 354 -6.41 -18.36 13.35
N ASP A 355 -7.11 -19.48 13.51
CA ASP A 355 -7.02 -20.31 14.70
C ASP A 355 -5.59 -20.88 14.85
N LEU A 356 -4.96 -21.27 13.74
CA LEU A 356 -3.56 -21.66 13.71
C LEU A 356 -2.63 -20.50 14.09
N ILE A 357 -2.80 -19.30 13.53
CA ILE A 357 -1.99 -18.13 13.91
C ILE A 357 -2.11 -17.84 15.42
N LYS A 358 -3.34 -17.86 15.94
CA LYS A 358 -3.63 -17.57 17.35
C LYS A 358 -3.07 -18.63 18.31
N SER A 359 -3.02 -19.91 17.91
CA SER A 359 -2.45 -20.97 18.75
C SER A 359 -0.95 -20.75 19.04
N TYR A 360 -0.25 -20.00 18.18
CA TYR A 360 1.13 -19.57 18.40
C TYR A 360 1.27 -18.26 19.19
N GLY A 361 0.16 -17.65 19.63
CA GLY A 361 0.16 -16.37 20.35
C GLY A 361 0.42 -15.17 19.43
N ALA A 362 0.21 -15.33 18.12
CA ALA A 362 0.41 -14.27 17.14
C ALA A 362 -0.89 -13.55 16.76
N GLU A 363 -0.73 -12.29 16.38
CA GLU A 363 -1.80 -11.45 15.85
C GLU A 363 -2.00 -11.75 14.36
N ALA A 364 -3.19 -12.22 14.00
CA ALA A 364 -3.59 -12.42 12.61
C ALA A 364 -3.93 -11.08 11.96
N VAL A 365 -3.30 -10.80 10.82
CA VAL A 365 -3.52 -9.57 10.04
C VAL A 365 -3.99 -9.96 8.63
N THR A 366 -5.26 -9.68 8.35
CA THR A 366 -5.89 -10.07 7.08
C THR A 366 -5.57 -9.07 5.95
N LEU A 367 -5.32 -9.61 4.76
CA LEU A 367 -5.09 -8.91 3.50
C LEU A 367 -6.10 -9.41 2.46
N PRO A 368 -6.98 -8.57 1.89
CA PRO A 368 -7.88 -9.04 0.84
C PRO A 368 -7.09 -9.38 -0.41
N TYR A 369 -7.38 -10.53 -0.99
CA TYR A 369 -6.84 -10.93 -2.27
C TYR A 369 -7.29 -9.96 -3.36
N THR A 370 -6.34 -9.52 -4.17
CA THR A 370 -6.57 -8.66 -5.32
C THR A 370 -5.69 -9.15 -6.46
N PRO A 371 -6.26 -9.51 -7.62
CA PRO A 371 -5.46 -9.89 -8.77
C PRO A 371 -4.81 -8.63 -9.34
N ILE A 372 -3.47 -8.59 -9.31
CA ILE A 372 -2.70 -7.40 -9.71
C ILE A 372 -2.43 -7.46 -11.21
N PRO A 373 -2.72 -6.41 -11.99
CA PRO A 373 -2.43 -6.36 -13.43
C PRO A 373 -1.03 -6.86 -13.79
N GLY A 374 -0.94 -7.68 -14.84
CA GLY A 374 0.30 -8.30 -15.33
C GLY A 374 0.71 -9.59 -14.61
N THR A 375 0.12 -9.94 -13.46
CA THR A 375 0.43 -11.20 -12.77
C THR A 375 -0.27 -12.41 -13.40
N PRO A 376 0.27 -13.64 -13.25
CA PRO A 376 -0.39 -14.85 -13.72
C PRO A 376 -1.83 -15.02 -13.22
N ASP A 377 -2.12 -14.60 -11.99
CA ASP A 377 -3.47 -14.68 -11.44
C ASP A 377 -4.42 -13.68 -12.09
N TYR A 378 -3.94 -12.49 -12.47
CA TYR A 378 -4.77 -11.46 -13.11
C TYR A 378 -5.30 -11.86 -14.49
N GLU A 379 -4.61 -12.74 -15.22
CA GLU A 379 -5.11 -13.21 -16.53
C GLU A 379 -6.51 -13.82 -16.47
N LYS A 380 -6.87 -14.43 -15.32
CA LYS A 380 -8.20 -14.99 -15.08
C LYS A 380 -9.26 -13.92 -14.77
N TYR A 381 -8.82 -12.73 -14.35
CA TYR A 381 -9.65 -11.63 -13.85
C TYR A 381 -9.57 -10.36 -14.68
N LYS A 382 -8.92 -10.39 -15.85
CA LYS A 382 -8.76 -9.21 -16.74
C LYS A 382 -10.07 -8.61 -17.29
N HIS A 383 -11.18 -9.33 -17.12
CA HIS A 383 -12.51 -8.85 -17.45
C HIS A 383 -13.11 -7.93 -16.37
N ILE A 384 -12.47 -7.84 -15.19
CA ILE A 384 -12.86 -6.95 -14.09
C ILE A 384 -12.29 -5.57 -14.36
N ASP A 385 -13.13 -4.53 -14.26
CA ASP A 385 -12.71 -3.15 -14.35
C ASP A 385 -11.64 -2.82 -13.29
N LEU A 386 -10.62 -2.03 -13.67
CA LEU A 386 -9.49 -1.75 -12.77
C LEU A 386 -9.93 -1.17 -11.42
N GLU A 387 -10.98 -0.35 -11.38
CA GLU A 387 -11.49 0.23 -10.13
C GLU A 387 -12.19 -0.80 -9.23
N ASP A 388 -12.70 -1.88 -9.80
CA ASP A 388 -13.39 -2.97 -9.09
C ASP A 388 -12.40 -3.95 -8.48
N LEU A 389 -11.14 -3.94 -8.93
CA LEU A 389 -10.01 -4.61 -8.29
C LEU A 389 -9.62 -4.00 -6.94
N ASN A 390 -10.24 -2.90 -6.51
CA ASN A 390 -9.99 -2.34 -5.19
C ASN A 390 -10.32 -3.39 -4.10
N PRO A 391 -9.38 -3.74 -3.21
CA PRO A 391 -9.59 -4.79 -2.21
C PRO A 391 -10.75 -4.50 -1.25
N ALA A 392 -11.21 -3.24 -1.17
CA ALA A 392 -12.41 -2.86 -0.46
C ALA A 392 -13.71 -3.46 -1.00
N PHE A 393 -13.70 -3.95 -2.23
CA PHE A 393 -14.88 -4.54 -2.86
C PHE A 393 -14.80 -6.06 -2.99
N TYR A 394 -13.74 -6.71 -2.52
CA TYR A 394 -13.55 -8.17 -2.64
C TYR A 394 -13.73 -8.66 -4.09
N PRO A 395 -12.85 -8.24 -5.03
CA PRO A 395 -13.02 -8.50 -6.46
C PRO A 395 -13.17 -9.98 -6.82
N CYS A 396 -12.62 -10.87 -6.00
CA CYS A 396 -12.64 -12.31 -6.22
C CYS A 396 -13.68 -13.07 -5.37
N ALA A 397 -14.66 -12.37 -4.77
CA ALA A 397 -15.78 -13.04 -4.10
C ALA A 397 -16.52 -13.98 -5.07
N HIS A 398 -16.95 -15.14 -4.57
CA HIS A 398 -17.59 -16.19 -5.35
C HIS A 398 -18.71 -16.91 -4.56
N GLU A 399 -19.39 -17.88 -5.17
CA GLU A 399 -20.58 -18.51 -4.59
C GLU A 399 -20.35 -19.16 -3.20
N ARG A 400 -19.16 -19.74 -3.00
CA ARG A 400 -18.73 -20.38 -1.74
C ARG A 400 -18.14 -19.40 -0.72
N MET A 401 -17.88 -18.16 -1.11
CA MET A 401 -17.37 -17.10 -0.24
C MET A 401 -17.78 -15.74 -0.81
N LYS A 402 -18.97 -15.30 -0.42
CA LYS A 402 -19.55 -14.04 -0.89
C LYS A 402 -18.87 -12.85 -0.21
N ALA A 403 -18.98 -11.67 -0.81
CA ALA A 403 -18.50 -10.43 -0.18
C ALA A 403 -19.25 -10.18 1.15
N ALA A 404 -20.54 -10.52 1.20
CA ALA A 404 -21.32 -10.48 2.44
C ALA A 404 -20.83 -11.46 3.51
N ASP A 405 -20.31 -12.63 3.12
CA ASP A 405 -19.75 -13.61 4.07
C ASP A 405 -18.44 -13.09 4.67
N LEU A 406 -17.59 -12.46 3.86
CA LEU A 406 -16.38 -11.77 4.33
C LEU A 406 -16.75 -10.61 5.27
N GLU A 407 -17.74 -9.80 4.94
CA GLU A 407 -18.21 -8.73 5.86
C GLU A 407 -18.72 -9.28 7.19
N ARG A 408 -19.54 -10.33 7.14
CA ARG A 408 -20.03 -10.98 8.35
C ARG A 408 -18.86 -11.50 9.18
N PHE A 409 -17.91 -12.20 8.55
CA PHE A 409 -16.69 -12.67 9.17
C PHE A 409 -15.95 -11.54 9.90
N TYR A 410 -15.76 -10.39 9.25
CA TYR A 410 -15.14 -9.22 9.88
C TYR A 410 -15.94 -8.67 11.05
N SER A 411 -17.27 -8.60 10.92
CA SER A 411 -18.15 -8.05 11.95
C SER A 411 -18.14 -8.89 13.23
N GLU A 412 -18.00 -10.21 13.09
CA GLU A 412 -17.95 -11.20 14.17
C GLU A 412 -16.56 -11.33 14.78
N ASN A 413 -15.50 -11.05 14.01
CA ASN A 413 -14.11 -11.20 14.40
C ASN A 413 -13.39 -9.86 14.57
N ARG A 414 -13.98 -8.92 15.32
CA ARG A 414 -13.41 -7.56 15.52
C ARG A 414 -12.00 -7.53 16.12
N ASN A 415 -11.57 -8.62 16.76
CA ASN A 415 -10.23 -8.78 17.32
C ASN A 415 -9.17 -9.22 16.29
N VAL A 416 -9.57 -9.48 15.03
CA VAL A 416 -8.66 -9.75 13.92
C VAL A 416 -8.28 -8.42 13.28
N LYS A 417 -6.97 -8.15 13.21
CA LYS A 417 -6.51 -6.94 12.54
C LYS A 417 -6.65 -7.05 11.05
N PHE A 418 -6.89 -5.90 10.44
CA PHE A 418 -7.02 -5.77 9.02
C PHE A 418 -6.06 -4.71 8.55
N CYS A 419 -5.15 -5.06 7.64
CA CYS A 419 -4.08 -4.16 7.20
C CYS A 419 -4.64 -2.86 6.60
N LEU A 420 -5.89 -2.88 6.09
CA LEU A 420 -6.56 -1.72 5.50
C LEU A 420 -7.51 -0.99 6.46
N ARG A 421 -7.59 -1.39 7.73
CA ARG A 421 -8.39 -0.72 8.81
C ARG A 421 -7.52 -0.38 10.03
N ASP A 422 -6.26 0.00 9.83
CA ASP A 422 -5.33 0.41 10.90
C ASP A 422 -5.76 1.75 11.56
N TRP A 423 -6.85 1.68 12.32
CA TRP A 423 -7.38 2.66 13.28
C TRP A 423 -7.28 2.05 14.67
N ASP A 424 -6.06 1.75 15.13
CA ASP A 424 -5.83 1.29 16.51
C ASP A 424 -6.18 2.37 17.56
N ASP A 425 -6.34 3.65 17.19
CA ASP A 425 -6.63 4.76 18.12
C ASP A 425 -8.04 5.32 18.04
N VAL A 426 -8.90 4.78 17.17
CA VAL A 426 -10.29 5.23 17.09
C VAL A 426 -11.21 4.05 17.29
N GLN A 427 -11.61 3.89 18.56
CA GLN A 427 -12.83 3.19 18.96
C GLN A 427 -14.09 3.86 18.38
N GLN A 428 -14.13 4.20 17.09
CA GLN A 428 -15.38 4.60 16.46
C GLN A 428 -16.05 3.34 15.95
N LYS A 429 -17.17 3.05 16.60
CA LYS A 429 -18.26 2.21 16.14
C LYS A 429 -18.23 2.13 14.62
N ILE A 430 -17.82 0.97 14.11
CA ILE A 430 -18.06 0.57 12.72
C ILE A 430 -19.53 0.95 12.46
N PRO A 431 -19.84 1.87 11.52
CA PRO A 431 -21.23 2.11 11.17
C PRO A 431 -21.82 0.75 10.77
N PRO A 432 -23.03 0.40 11.26
CA PRO A 432 -23.62 -0.90 10.99
C PRO A 432 -23.61 -1.18 9.47
N PRO A 433 -23.52 -2.45 9.05
CA PRO A 433 -23.46 -2.82 7.64
C PRO A 433 -24.49 -2.00 6.86
N THR A 434 -23.99 -1.19 5.94
CA THR A 434 -24.79 -0.23 5.20
C THR A 434 -25.80 -1.01 4.36
N LYS A 435 -27.07 -0.88 4.76
CA LYS A 435 -28.34 -1.18 4.08
C LYS A 435 -28.23 -2.16 2.89
N THR A 436 -28.85 -3.34 3.05
CA THR A 436 -29.31 -4.16 1.92
C THR A 436 -30.05 -3.28 0.92
N VAL A 437 -29.59 -3.31 -0.33
CA VAL A 437 -30.07 -2.50 -1.46
C VAL A 437 -31.59 -2.45 -1.53
N PHE A 438 -32.16 -1.26 -1.45
CA PHE A 438 -33.43 -0.94 -2.12
C PHE A 438 -33.22 0.24 -3.07
N GLU A 439 -33.60 -0.02 -4.32
CA GLU A 439 -33.86 0.86 -5.44
C GLU A 439 -32.68 1.68 -6.01
N SER A 440 -32.29 1.26 -7.21
CA SER A 440 -31.39 1.94 -8.13
C SER A 440 -31.81 3.40 -8.39
N GLY A 441 -31.02 4.35 -7.89
CA GLY A 441 -30.97 5.70 -8.44
C GLY A 441 -30.34 5.69 -9.84
N PRO A 442 -30.67 6.67 -10.72
CA PRO A 442 -30.35 6.58 -12.14
C PRO A 442 -28.84 6.61 -12.37
N ALA A 443 -28.39 5.68 -13.23
CA ALA A 443 -27.03 5.66 -13.74
C ALA A 443 -26.67 7.01 -14.36
N VAL A 444 -25.60 7.66 -13.87
CA VAL A 444 -25.01 8.80 -14.54
C VAL A 444 -24.34 8.28 -15.81
N LYS A 445 -25.01 8.46 -16.95
CA LYS A 445 -24.41 8.26 -18.27
C LYS A 445 -23.24 9.23 -18.43
N ILE A 446 -22.02 8.71 -18.43
CA ILE A 446 -20.86 9.44 -18.94
C ILE A 446 -21.06 9.50 -20.47
N LYS A 447 -21.27 10.69 -21.01
CA LYS A 447 -21.31 10.90 -22.46
C LYS A 447 -19.92 10.57 -23.02
N GLY A 448 -19.81 9.43 -23.71
CA GLY A 448 -18.70 9.15 -24.61
C GLY A 448 -18.71 10.16 -25.76
N GLY A 449 -17.59 10.83 -25.97
CA GLY A 449 -17.28 11.53 -27.21
C GLY A 449 -16.70 10.53 -28.19
N THR A 450 -17.35 10.40 -29.34
CA THR A 450 -16.81 9.82 -30.58
C THR A 450 -15.58 10.55 -31.07
#